data_AF-A0A6N3VIK5-F1
#
_entry.id   AF-A0A6N3VIK5-F1
#
_cell.length_a   1.000
_cell.length_b   1.000
_cell.length_c   1.000
_cell.angle_alpha   90.00
_cell.angle_beta   90.00
_cell.angle_gamma   90.00
#
_symmetry.space_group_name_H-M   'P 1'
#
loop_
_entity.id
_entity.type
_entity.pdbx_description
1 polymer ?
#
loop_
_entity_poly.entity_id
_entity_poly.type
_entity_poly.pdbx_seq_one_letter_code
_entity_poly.pdbx_strand_id
1 'polypeptide(L)'
;MEKWTESLDKYLEEGKLPLVGEIFSRKKEIGDKLKLQREESHKIALSRGRKQGAGRSFSFSWGVAAAVVLLLGIGGYFLAEEKVVTDNTAMNYELPDGSTVQVMENSRLTYNHITWLWERKLQLLGKASFNVTKGKTFTVRTEAGDVTVLGTKFLIDQQGKKMTVNCEEGSVQVETAVGKRTLLAGESVHCDENKIVPVEKKAEESEFPEVLGYEDDPLINVVADIEHIFEVTVVGHEKCEGLTYNGTVLTKDLNATLEKVFGSCGISYQIRGKEIILQ
;
A
#
# COMPACT_ATOMS: atom_id res chain seq x y z
N MET A 1 102.17 -6.25 -48.87
CA MET A 1 101.01 -5.34 -48.66
C MET A 1 100.82 -5.01 -47.19
N GLU A 2 101.91 -4.82 -46.43
CA GLU A 2 101.85 -4.47 -45.00
C GLU A 2 102.25 -3.01 -44.75
N LYS A 3 102.54 -2.27 -45.83
CA LYS A 3 103.14 -0.92 -45.84
C LYS A 3 102.12 0.23 -45.82
N TRP A 4 100.82 -0.07 -45.75
CA TRP A 4 99.74 0.93 -45.82
C TRP A 4 98.98 1.11 -44.49
N THR A 5 99.05 0.14 -43.58
CA THR A 5 98.33 0.17 -42.29
C THR A 5 99.06 1.01 -41.25
N GLU A 6 100.40 0.90 -41.16
CA GLU A 6 101.22 1.78 -40.29
C GLU A 6 101.17 3.25 -40.69
N SER A 7 100.91 3.54 -41.97
CA SER A 7 100.73 4.91 -42.44
C SER A 7 99.43 5.52 -41.94
N LEU A 8 98.36 4.72 -41.82
CA LEU A 8 97.01 5.23 -41.57
C LEU A 8 96.81 5.68 -40.11
N ASP A 9 97.39 4.96 -39.16
CA ASP A 9 97.34 5.32 -37.73
C ASP A 9 98.11 6.60 -37.43
N LYS A 10 99.23 6.84 -38.12
CA LYS A 10 99.99 8.09 -38.00
C LYS A 10 99.22 9.31 -38.50
N TYR A 11 98.33 9.14 -39.48
CA TYR A 11 97.50 10.22 -40.01
C TYR A 11 96.24 10.50 -39.18
N LEU A 12 95.81 9.57 -38.33
CA LEU A 12 94.67 9.77 -37.42
C LEU A 12 95.05 10.57 -36.16
N GLU A 13 96.28 10.43 -35.65
CA GLU A 13 96.76 11.19 -34.47
C GLU A 13 97.06 12.66 -34.77
N GLU A 14 97.53 13.01 -35.98
CA GLU A 14 97.96 14.40 -36.30
C GLU A 14 96.82 15.35 -36.70
N GLY A 15 95.56 14.91 -36.71
CA GLY A 15 94.40 15.82 -36.82
C GLY A 15 94.39 16.78 -38.02
N LYS A 16 95.06 16.42 -39.13
CA LYS A 16 95.13 17.24 -40.35
C LYS A 16 94.78 16.43 -41.59
N LEU A 17 93.48 16.28 -41.86
CA LEU A 17 92.99 16.05 -43.21
C LEU A 17 92.46 17.39 -43.75
N PRO A 18 92.98 17.92 -44.87
CA PRO A 18 92.40 19.08 -45.53
C PRO A 18 91.17 18.60 -46.31
N LEU A 19 90.03 18.50 -45.63
CA LEU A 19 88.77 18.20 -46.29
C LEU A 19 88.21 19.50 -46.85
N VAL A 20 88.54 19.75 -48.11
CA VAL A 20 88.16 20.89 -48.93
C VAL A 20 86.63 21.10 -48.93
N GLY A 21 86.21 22.18 -48.26
CA GLY A 21 85.25 23.20 -48.71
C GLY A 21 83.78 22.83 -48.98
N GLU A 22 83.49 21.88 -49.86
CA GLU A 22 82.14 21.78 -50.48
C GLU A 22 81.39 20.51 -50.08
N ILE A 23 82.06 19.37 -50.00
CA ILE A 23 81.43 18.08 -49.71
C ILE A 23 80.91 18.01 -48.26
N PHE A 24 81.62 18.65 -47.33
CA PHE A 24 81.20 18.75 -45.94
C PHE A 24 80.06 19.73 -45.73
N SER A 25 80.02 20.84 -46.47
CA SER A 25 78.92 21.81 -46.41
C SER A 25 77.62 21.17 -46.89
N ARG A 26 77.68 20.38 -47.98
CA ARG A 26 76.55 19.59 -48.49
C ARG A 26 76.09 18.52 -47.49
N LYS A 27 77.02 17.79 -46.86
CA LYS A 27 76.66 16.80 -45.82
C LYS A 27 76.03 17.44 -44.59
N LYS A 28 76.50 18.63 -44.17
CA LYS A 28 75.91 19.39 -43.07
C LYS A 28 74.50 19.88 -43.41
N GLU A 29 74.31 20.44 -44.61
CA GLU A 29 73.00 20.90 -45.09
C GLU A 29 71.99 19.73 -45.22
N ILE A 30 72.44 18.57 -45.73
CA ILE A 30 71.61 17.36 -45.80
C ILE A 30 71.27 16.85 -44.40
N GLY A 31 72.24 16.84 -43.48
CA GLY A 31 72.02 16.44 -42.09
C GLY A 31 71.00 17.33 -41.38
N ASP A 32 71.05 18.64 -41.61
CA ASP A 32 70.13 19.60 -41.01
C ASP A 32 68.72 19.48 -41.62
N LYS A 33 68.60 19.26 -42.94
CA LYS A 33 67.30 18.96 -43.59
C LYS A 33 66.68 17.66 -43.08
N LEU A 34 67.48 16.62 -42.84
CA LEU A 34 67.01 15.35 -42.29
C LEU A 34 66.55 15.49 -40.84
N LYS A 35 67.21 16.32 -40.02
CA LYS A 35 66.75 16.63 -38.65
C LYS A 35 65.41 17.36 -38.66
N LEU A 36 65.26 18.34 -39.56
CA LEU A 36 64.03 19.11 -39.69
C LEU A 36 62.85 18.25 -40.14
N GLN A 37 63.07 17.35 -41.11
CA GLN A 37 62.06 16.35 -41.50
C GLN A 37 61.73 15.37 -40.37
N ARG A 38 62.71 14.99 -39.54
CA ARG A 38 62.48 14.12 -38.39
C ARG A 38 61.66 14.80 -37.30
N GLU A 39 61.88 16.10 -37.06
CA GLU A 39 61.08 16.89 -36.13
C GLU A 39 59.65 17.14 -36.65
N GLU A 40 59.47 17.46 -37.93
CA GLU A 40 58.15 17.57 -38.54
C GLU A 40 57.41 16.23 -38.51
N SER A 41 58.09 15.13 -38.83
CA SER A 41 57.52 13.78 -38.74
C SER A 41 57.17 13.41 -37.30
N HIS A 42 57.98 13.80 -36.31
CA HIS A 42 57.66 13.64 -34.89
C HIS A 42 56.46 14.49 -34.47
N LYS A 43 56.35 15.74 -34.91
CA LYS A 43 55.18 16.61 -34.65
C LYS A 43 53.91 16.03 -35.30
N ILE A 44 54.02 15.51 -36.53
CA ILE A 44 52.92 14.84 -37.23
C ILE A 44 52.53 13.54 -36.50
N ALA A 45 53.49 12.73 -36.06
CA ALA A 45 53.24 11.51 -35.30
C ALA A 45 52.58 11.79 -33.95
N LEU A 46 53.04 12.81 -33.22
CA LEU A 46 52.45 13.27 -31.95
C LEU A 46 51.05 13.87 -32.17
N SER A 47 50.81 14.55 -33.30
CA SER A 47 49.48 15.07 -33.66
C SER A 47 48.50 13.96 -34.10
N ARG A 48 48.99 12.89 -34.73
CA ARG A 48 48.20 11.70 -35.09
C ARG A 48 47.87 10.83 -33.88
N GLY A 49 48.80 10.67 -32.94
CA GLY A 49 48.56 9.95 -31.68
C GLY A 49 47.49 10.59 -30.78
N ARG A 50 47.23 11.89 -30.95
CA ARG A 50 46.20 12.64 -30.20
C ARG A 50 44.82 12.65 -30.87
N LYS A 51 44.70 12.14 -32.11
CA LYS A 51 43.45 12.01 -32.87
C LYS A 51 42.88 10.59 -32.90
N GLN A 52 43.41 9.67 -32.10
CA GLN A 52 42.66 8.48 -31.66
C GLN A 52 41.96 8.79 -30.32
N GLY A 53 41.22 9.91 -30.30
CA GLY A 53 40.25 10.14 -29.25
C GLY A 53 39.09 9.19 -29.46
N ALA A 54 38.94 8.25 -28.52
CA ALA A 54 37.67 7.68 -28.11
C ALA A 54 36.59 7.61 -29.20
N GLY A 55 36.69 6.60 -30.08
CA GLY A 55 35.56 6.17 -30.88
C GLY A 55 34.46 5.69 -29.94
N ARG A 56 33.56 6.60 -29.57
CA ARG A 56 32.25 6.32 -28.95
C ARG A 56 31.49 5.36 -29.86
N SER A 57 31.69 4.06 -29.66
CA SER A 57 30.85 3.00 -30.21
C SER A 57 30.37 2.03 -29.10
N PHE A 58 30.42 2.47 -27.84
CA PHE A 58 29.97 1.67 -26.70
C PHE A 58 28.71 2.21 -26.00
N SER A 59 28.14 3.34 -26.42
CA SER A 59 26.98 3.93 -25.72
C SER A 59 25.63 3.73 -26.41
N PHE A 60 25.59 3.29 -27.68
CA PHE A 60 24.32 3.21 -28.40
C PHE A 60 23.54 1.93 -28.05
N SER A 61 24.22 0.78 -27.98
CA SER A 61 23.56 -0.51 -27.65
C SER A 61 23.06 -0.57 -26.21
N TRP A 62 23.76 0.06 -25.25
CA TRP A 62 23.25 0.20 -23.88
C TRP A 62 22.08 1.18 -23.78
N GLY A 63 22.06 2.24 -24.60
CA GLY A 63 20.91 3.14 -24.70
C GLY A 63 19.66 2.41 -25.20
N VAL A 64 19.80 1.58 -26.24
CA VAL A 64 18.68 0.76 -26.77
C VAL A 64 18.23 -0.28 -25.76
N ALA A 65 19.16 -1.01 -25.13
CA ALA A 65 18.81 -2.00 -24.10
C ALA A 65 18.09 -1.34 -22.90
N ALA A 66 18.57 -0.19 -22.42
CA ALA A 66 17.93 0.55 -21.35
C ALA A 66 16.53 1.05 -21.73
N ALA A 67 16.34 1.50 -22.98
CA ALA A 67 15.04 1.93 -23.48
C ALA A 67 14.03 0.76 -23.60
N VAL A 68 14.49 -0.42 -24.03
CA VAL A 68 13.65 -1.63 -24.07
C VAL A 68 13.26 -2.07 -22.66
N VAL A 69 14.20 -2.08 -21.71
CA VAL A 69 13.90 -2.40 -20.30
C VAL A 69 12.94 -1.38 -19.70
N LEU A 70 13.09 -0.08 -19.99
CA LEU A 70 12.15 0.95 -19.56
C LEU A 70 10.77 0.75 -20.18
N LEU A 71 10.68 0.47 -21.47
CA LEU A 71 9.41 0.22 -22.15
C LEU A 71 8.71 -1.04 -21.63
N LEU A 72 9.46 -2.12 -21.39
CA LEU A 72 8.91 -3.35 -20.80
C LEU A 72 8.52 -3.14 -19.34
N GLY A 73 9.29 -2.34 -18.57
CA GLY A 73 8.96 -1.99 -17.19
C GLY A 73 7.69 -1.14 -17.10
N ILE A 74 7.57 -0.11 -17.93
CA ILE A 74 6.37 0.75 -17.99
C ILE A 74 5.17 -0.06 -18.50
N GLY A 75 5.35 -0.84 -19.57
CA GLY A 75 4.30 -1.69 -20.12
C GLY A 75 3.81 -2.74 -19.11
N GLY A 76 4.75 -3.40 -18.42
CA GLY A 76 4.44 -4.35 -17.35
C GLY A 76 3.73 -3.69 -16.16
N TYR A 77 4.09 -2.46 -15.80
CA TYR A 77 3.41 -1.71 -14.75
C TYR A 77 1.92 -1.47 -15.07
N PHE A 78 1.60 -1.06 -16.29
CA PHE A 78 0.20 -0.85 -16.71
C PHE A 78 -0.58 -2.15 -16.85
N LEU A 79 0.07 -3.25 -17.25
CA LEU A 79 -0.55 -4.57 -17.34
C LEU A 79 -0.77 -5.22 -15.97
N ALA A 80 -0.15 -4.68 -14.91
CA ALA A 80 -0.22 -5.24 -13.57
C ALA A 80 -1.41 -4.75 -12.73
N GLU A 81 -2.26 -3.89 -13.29
CA GLU A 81 -3.46 -3.40 -12.62
C GLU A 81 -4.52 -4.50 -12.56
N GLU A 82 -4.88 -4.92 -11.35
CA GLU A 82 -5.95 -5.88 -11.09
C GLU A 82 -7.20 -5.12 -10.63
N LYS A 83 -8.35 -5.50 -11.20
CA LYS A 83 -9.65 -4.85 -10.98
C LYS A 83 -10.66 -5.88 -10.50
N VAL A 84 -11.17 -5.67 -9.29
CA VAL A 84 -12.26 -6.45 -8.71
C VAL A 84 -13.52 -5.58 -8.77
N VAL A 85 -14.54 -6.02 -9.50
CA VAL A 85 -15.81 -5.31 -9.68
C VAL A 85 -16.94 -6.24 -9.29
N THR A 86 -17.88 -5.72 -8.52
CA THR A 86 -19.09 -6.42 -8.11
C THR A 86 -20.32 -5.74 -8.72
N ASP A 87 -21.20 -6.53 -9.32
CA ASP A 87 -22.48 -6.05 -9.86
C ASP A 87 -23.56 -6.13 -8.77
N ASN A 88 -24.33 -7.23 -8.72
CA ASN A 88 -25.49 -7.37 -7.82
C ASN A 88 -25.24 -8.23 -6.56
N THR A 89 -24.01 -8.69 -6.34
CA THR A 89 -23.68 -9.56 -5.21
C THR A 89 -22.36 -9.15 -4.59
N ALA A 90 -22.32 -9.14 -3.25
CA ALA A 90 -21.09 -8.94 -2.52
C ALA A 90 -20.12 -10.11 -2.79
N MET A 91 -18.83 -9.80 -2.88
CA MET A 91 -17.77 -10.77 -3.15
C MET A 91 -16.70 -10.68 -2.06
N ASN A 92 -16.31 -11.84 -1.53
CA ASN A 92 -15.14 -11.96 -0.68
C ASN A 92 -13.91 -12.19 -1.57
N TYR A 93 -12.88 -11.39 -1.35
CA TYR A 93 -11.62 -11.45 -2.09
C TYR A 93 -10.44 -11.41 -1.10
N GLU A 94 -9.44 -12.24 -1.35
CA GLU A 94 -8.22 -12.30 -0.55
C GLU A 94 -7.09 -11.58 -1.29
N LEU A 95 -6.47 -10.60 -0.62
CA LEU A 95 -5.37 -9.83 -1.15
C LEU A 95 -4.04 -10.62 -1.03
N PRO A 96 -3.00 -10.28 -1.81
CA PRO A 96 -1.74 -11.03 -1.80
C PRO A 96 -0.97 -11.02 -0.46
N ASP A 97 -1.37 -10.17 0.48
CA ASP A 97 -0.80 -10.11 1.83
C ASP A 97 -1.60 -10.92 2.87
N GLY A 98 -2.60 -11.69 2.44
CA GLY A 98 -3.51 -12.47 3.29
C GLY A 98 -4.60 -11.63 3.96
N SER A 99 -4.69 -10.34 3.65
CA SER A 99 -5.83 -9.52 4.08
C SER A 99 -7.08 -9.92 3.32
N THR A 100 -8.24 -9.91 3.98
CA THR A 100 -9.52 -10.23 3.33
C THR A 100 -10.36 -8.98 3.15
N VAL A 101 -11.03 -8.89 2.00
CA VAL A 101 -11.90 -7.78 1.64
C VAL A 101 -13.24 -8.33 1.18
N GLN A 102 -14.31 -7.85 1.81
CA GLN A 102 -15.66 -8.04 1.33
C GLN A 102 -16.09 -6.80 0.55
N VAL A 103 -16.09 -6.90 -0.77
CA VAL A 103 -16.54 -5.84 -1.66
C VAL A 103 -18.06 -5.96 -1.81
N MET A 104 -18.81 -4.92 -1.45
CA MET A 104 -20.28 -4.94 -1.50
C MET A 104 -20.78 -4.80 -2.94
N GLU A 105 -22.08 -4.86 -3.19
CA GLU A 105 -22.66 -4.63 -4.52
C GLU A 105 -22.29 -3.25 -5.10
N ASN A 106 -22.29 -3.15 -6.44
CA ASN A 106 -21.98 -1.93 -7.19
C ASN A 106 -20.68 -1.23 -6.78
N SER A 107 -19.68 -2.01 -6.37
CA SER A 107 -18.42 -1.49 -5.84
C SER A 107 -17.24 -1.98 -6.68
N ARG A 108 -16.15 -1.22 -6.65
CA ARG A 108 -14.94 -1.49 -7.42
C ARG A 108 -13.72 -1.29 -6.57
N LEU A 109 -12.86 -2.29 -6.57
CA LEU A 109 -11.56 -2.27 -5.96
C LEU A 109 -10.49 -2.43 -7.05
N THR A 110 -9.42 -1.66 -6.99
CA THR A 110 -8.34 -1.70 -7.98
C THR A 110 -6.99 -1.57 -7.29
N TYR A 111 -6.06 -2.44 -7.62
CA TYR A 111 -4.70 -2.38 -7.07
C TYR A 111 -3.70 -2.92 -8.08
N ASN A 112 -2.42 -2.62 -7.87
CA ASN A 112 -1.36 -3.12 -8.76
C ASN A 112 -0.58 -4.23 -8.05
N HIS A 113 -0.67 -5.44 -8.59
CA HIS A 113 -0.11 -6.65 -7.96
C HIS A 113 1.42 -6.63 -7.89
N ILE A 114 2.09 -5.98 -8.85
CA ILE A 114 3.55 -5.83 -8.85
C ILE A 114 3.96 -4.90 -7.71
N THR A 115 3.33 -3.72 -7.60
CA THR A 115 3.70 -2.77 -6.54
C THR A 115 3.29 -3.22 -5.14
N TRP A 116 2.32 -4.11 -5.03
CA TRP A 116 1.77 -4.59 -3.76
C TRP A 116 2.85 -5.13 -2.80
N LEU A 117 3.88 -5.80 -3.35
CA LEU A 117 5.00 -6.35 -2.60
C LEU A 117 5.79 -5.30 -1.81
N TRP A 118 5.83 -4.06 -2.31
CA TRP A 118 6.52 -2.95 -1.68
C TRP A 118 5.56 -1.99 -0.98
N GLU A 119 4.35 -1.82 -1.53
CA GLU A 119 3.38 -0.84 -1.10
C GLU A 119 1.95 -1.39 -1.18
N ARG A 120 1.32 -1.60 -0.02
CA ARG A 120 -0.05 -2.10 0.11
C ARG A 120 -1.06 -0.98 -0.13
N LYS A 121 -1.14 -0.53 -1.38
CA LYS A 121 -2.04 0.53 -1.83
C LYS A 121 -3.08 -0.01 -2.80
N LEU A 122 -4.33 0.37 -2.56
CA LEU A 122 -5.46 0.09 -3.45
C LEU A 122 -6.36 1.31 -3.57
N GLN A 123 -7.18 1.32 -4.61
CA GLN A 123 -8.23 2.30 -4.85
C GLN A 123 -9.60 1.62 -4.68
N LEU A 124 -10.51 2.30 -3.99
CA LEU A 124 -11.89 1.86 -3.76
C LEU A 124 -12.87 2.88 -4.31
N LEU A 125 -13.90 2.39 -5.01
CA LEU A 125 -15.12 3.10 -5.35
C LEU A 125 -16.32 2.30 -4.83
N GLY A 126 -17.22 2.94 -4.08
CA GLY A 126 -18.35 2.27 -3.44
C GLY A 126 -18.02 1.80 -2.02
N LYS A 127 -18.48 0.59 -1.66
CA LYS A 127 -18.49 0.09 -0.29
C LYS A 127 -17.72 -1.23 -0.14
N ALA A 128 -16.86 -1.29 0.86
CA ALA A 128 -16.13 -2.51 1.19
C ALA A 128 -15.81 -2.60 2.69
N SER A 129 -15.81 -3.83 3.19
CA SER A 129 -15.33 -4.18 4.53
C SER A 129 -13.96 -4.84 4.42
N PHE A 130 -13.01 -4.41 5.24
CA PHE A 130 -11.63 -4.84 5.21
C PHE A 130 -11.27 -5.48 6.54
N ASN A 131 -10.61 -6.64 6.46
CA ASN A 131 -9.93 -7.27 7.59
C ASN A 131 -8.44 -7.39 7.23
N VAL A 132 -7.67 -6.41 7.68
CA VAL A 132 -6.27 -6.24 7.27
C VAL A 132 -5.32 -6.95 8.23
N THR A 133 -4.43 -7.75 7.67
CA THR A 133 -3.39 -8.43 8.44
C THR A 133 -2.40 -7.43 9.02
N LYS A 134 -2.09 -7.60 10.32
CA LYS A 134 -1.13 -6.77 11.06
C LYS A 134 0.23 -6.75 10.37
N GLY A 135 0.81 -5.57 10.22
CA GLY A 135 2.12 -5.41 9.59
C GLY A 135 2.43 -3.98 9.17
N LYS A 136 2.80 -3.82 7.89
CA LYS A 136 3.20 -2.54 7.29
C LYS A 136 2.01 -1.57 7.15
N THR A 137 2.24 -0.40 6.58
CA THR A 137 1.15 0.48 6.19
C THR A 137 0.28 -0.17 5.11
N PHE A 138 -1.04 -0.07 5.26
CA PHE A 138 -2.04 -0.42 4.25
C PHE A 138 -2.90 0.81 3.99
N THR A 139 -3.09 1.17 2.72
CA THR A 139 -3.74 2.43 2.35
C THR A 139 -4.81 2.20 1.29
N VAL A 140 -6.03 2.59 1.63
CA VAL A 140 -7.20 2.61 0.75
C VAL A 140 -7.41 4.03 0.28
N ARG A 141 -7.22 4.25 -1.02
CA ARG A 141 -7.48 5.51 -1.69
C ARG A 141 -8.92 5.57 -2.14
N THR A 142 -9.59 6.65 -1.82
CA THR A 142 -10.95 6.95 -2.31
C THR A 142 -10.96 8.34 -2.94
N GLU A 143 -12.07 8.71 -3.58
CA GLU A 143 -12.22 10.06 -4.14
C GLU A 143 -12.28 11.14 -3.04
N ALA A 144 -12.80 10.82 -1.85
CA ALA A 144 -12.93 11.75 -0.75
C ALA A 144 -11.63 11.91 0.08
N GLY A 145 -10.67 10.99 -0.05
CA GLY A 145 -9.45 10.95 0.74
C GLY A 145 -8.85 9.56 0.93
N ASP A 146 -7.73 9.51 1.65
CA ASP A 146 -6.95 8.30 1.89
C ASP A 146 -7.22 7.78 3.31
N VAL A 147 -7.40 6.45 3.43
CA VAL A 147 -7.59 5.75 4.70
C VAL A 147 -6.42 4.81 4.94
N THR A 148 -5.73 4.95 6.07
CA THR A 148 -4.47 4.26 6.37
C THR A 148 -4.57 3.46 7.67
N VAL A 149 -4.12 2.21 7.63
CA VAL A 149 -4.15 1.28 8.77
C VAL A 149 -2.86 0.45 8.86
N LEU A 150 -2.66 -0.22 10.00
CA LEU A 150 -1.54 -1.16 10.23
C LEU A 150 -1.99 -2.61 10.44
N GLY A 151 -3.29 -2.86 10.64
CA GLY A 151 -3.84 -4.17 10.94
C GLY A 151 -5.12 -4.02 11.73
N THR A 152 -6.23 -3.87 11.03
CA THR A 152 -7.44 -3.25 11.55
C THR A 152 -8.62 -3.81 10.77
N LYS A 153 -9.75 -3.97 11.45
CA LYS A 153 -11.03 -4.32 10.84
C LYS A 153 -11.87 -3.06 10.72
N PHE A 154 -12.26 -2.71 9.50
CA PHE A 154 -12.95 -1.46 9.23
C PHE A 154 -13.81 -1.55 7.97
N LEU A 155 -14.82 -0.69 7.90
CA LEU A 155 -15.70 -0.56 6.75
C LEU A 155 -15.58 0.85 6.16
N ILE A 156 -15.54 0.93 4.84
CA ILE A 156 -15.61 2.19 4.09
C ILE A 156 -16.85 2.15 3.20
N ASP A 157 -17.63 3.22 3.24
CA ASP A 157 -18.74 3.50 2.33
C ASP A 157 -18.46 4.83 1.64
N GLN A 158 -18.07 4.78 0.36
CA GLN A 158 -17.75 5.96 -0.43
C GLN A 158 -18.80 6.20 -1.52
N GLN A 159 -19.26 7.45 -1.60
CA GLN A 159 -20.22 7.92 -2.58
C GLN A 159 -19.77 9.30 -3.10
N GLY A 160 -19.11 9.31 -4.26
CA GLY A 160 -18.47 10.52 -4.80
C GLY A 160 -17.46 11.11 -3.82
N LYS A 161 -17.59 12.40 -3.52
CA LYS A 161 -16.69 13.09 -2.58
C LYS A 161 -17.07 12.95 -1.10
N LYS A 162 -18.00 12.05 -0.78
CA LYS A 162 -18.36 11.73 0.60
C LYS A 162 -17.87 10.33 0.93
N MET A 163 -17.38 10.15 2.15
CA MET A 163 -17.07 8.82 2.69
C MET A 163 -17.51 8.70 4.13
N THR A 164 -17.92 7.50 4.51
CA THR A 164 -18.10 7.10 5.91
C THR A 164 -17.11 5.99 6.21
N VAL A 165 -16.37 6.13 7.30
CA VAL A 165 -15.40 5.13 7.76
C VAL A 165 -15.79 4.67 9.16
N ASN A 166 -15.99 3.37 9.33
CA ASN A 166 -16.28 2.74 10.61
C ASN A 166 -15.10 1.85 11.03
N CYS A 167 -14.50 2.12 12.18
CA CYS A 167 -13.44 1.31 12.76
C CYS A 167 -14.06 0.27 13.70
N GLU A 168 -14.00 -1.02 13.35
CA GLU A 168 -14.52 -2.09 14.20
C GLU A 168 -13.46 -2.56 15.21
N GLU A 169 -12.22 -2.76 14.76
CA GLU A 169 -11.11 -3.22 15.59
C GLU A 169 -9.80 -2.57 15.16
N GLY A 170 -9.00 -2.09 16.11
CA GLY A 170 -7.69 -1.49 15.86
C GLY A 170 -7.75 0.03 15.79
N SER A 171 -7.05 0.62 14.83
CA SER A 171 -7.05 2.08 14.62
C SER A 171 -6.97 2.43 13.14
N VAL A 172 -7.81 3.37 12.73
CA VAL A 172 -7.90 3.85 11.35
C VAL A 172 -7.49 5.31 11.29
N GLN A 173 -6.58 5.66 10.40
CA GLN A 173 -6.25 7.05 10.12
C GLN A 173 -6.93 7.49 8.83
N VAL A 174 -7.80 8.49 8.91
CA VAL A 174 -8.51 9.09 7.77
C VAL A 174 -7.88 10.44 7.46
N GLU A 175 -7.49 10.65 6.21
CA GLU A 175 -6.90 11.88 5.71
C GLU A 175 -7.66 12.37 4.48
N THR A 176 -8.19 13.58 4.57
CA THR A 176 -8.98 14.24 3.51
C THR A 176 -8.38 15.61 3.21
N ALA A 177 -8.91 16.31 2.20
CA ALA A 177 -8.48 17.68 1.89
C ALA A 177 -8.73 18.67 3.06
N VAL A 178 -9.69 18.38 3.93
CA VAL A 178 -10.08 19.24 5.05
C VAL A 178 -9.18 19.03 6.29
N GLY A 179 -8.59 17.84 6.41
CA GLY A 179 -7.74 17.51 7.54
C GLY A 179 -7.60 16.02 7.77
N LYS A 180 -7.08 15.69 8.96
CA LYS A 180 -6.68 14.35 9.33
C LYS A 180 -7.28 13.97 10.68
N ARG A 181 -7.81 12.76 10.80
CA ARG A 181 -8.38 12.22 12.04
C ARG A 181 -8.01 10.76 12.20
N THR A 182 -7.67 10.38 13.42
CA THR A 182 -7.49 8.98 13.80
C THR A 182 -8.74 8.51 14.53
N LEU A 183 -9.22 7.33 14.16
CA LEU A 183 -10.33 6.60 14.77
C LEU A 183 -9.78 5.43 15.57
N LEU A 184 -10.37 5.20 16.73
CA LEU A 184 -10.18 4.01 17.55
C LEU A 184 -11.30 3.00 17.30
N ALA A 185 -11.13 1.77 17.79
CA ALA A 185 -12.14 0.73 17.69
C ALA A 185 -13.49 1.22 18.26
N GLY A 186 -14.56 1.01 17.49
CA GLY A 186 -15.92 1.44 17.79
C GLY A 186 -16.26 2.87 17.36
N GLU A 187 -15.31 3.64 16.85
CA GLU A 187 -15.55 5.00 16.34
C GLU A 187 -15.88 4.99 14.85
N SER A 188 -16.73 5.94 14.45
CA SER A 188 -17.10 6.17 13.06
C SER A 188 -16.98 7.64 12.72
N VAL A 189 -16.71 7.93 11.45
CA VAL A 189 -16.63 9.30 10.95
C VAL A 189 -17.28 9.42 9.59
N HIS A 190 -17.96 10.54 9.38
CA HIS A 190 -18.46 10.97 8.10
C HIS A 190 -17.61 12.13 7.60
N CYS A 191 -17.06 11.98 6.41
CA CYS A 191 -16.24 12.99 5.74
C CYS A 191 -16.96 13.50 4.51
N ASP A 192 -17.00 14.81 4.36
CA ASP A 192 -17.40 15.51 3.15
C ASP A 192 -16.31 16.51 2.72
N GLU A 193 -16.53 17.26 1.64
CA GLU A 193 -15.55 18.23 1.13
C GLU A 193 -15.21 19.38 2.10
N ASN A 194 -16.02 19.59 3.14
CA ASN A 194 -15.93 20.75 4.03
C ASN A 194 -15.59 20.39 5.49
N LYS A 195 -15.86 19.16 5.93
CA LYS A 195 -15.72 18.75 7.33
C LYS A 195 -15.54 17.24 7.50
N ILE A 196 -14.93 16.91 8.63
CA ILE A 196 -14.82 15.55 9.17
C ILE A 196 -15.64 15.53 10.46
N VAL A 197 -16.77 14.83 10.45
CA VAL A 197 -17.72 14.80 11.57
C VAL A 197 -17.75 13.40 12.17
N PRO A 198 -17.51 13.23 13.49
CA PRO A 198 -17.75 11.95 14.15
C PRO A 198 -19.21 11.53 13.94
N VAL A 199 -19.41 10.28 13.54
CA VAL A 199 -20.75 9.68 13.61
C VAL A 199 -20.89 9.24 15.05
N GLU A 200 -21.63 10.03 15.84
CA GLU A 200 -22.08 9.53 17.14
C GLU A 200 -22.82 8.22 16.87
N LYS A 201 -22.42 7.14 17.55
CA LYS A 201 -23.22 5.92 17.58
C LYS A 201 -24.61 6.36 18.01
N LYS A 202 -25.55 6.47 17.07
CA LYS A 202 -26.94 6.19 17.39
C LYS A 202 -26.85 4.83 18.06
N ALA A 203 -27.07 4.78 19.37
CA ALA A 203 -27.34 3.53 20.07
C ALA A 203 -28.27 2.78 19.13
N GLU A 204 -27.89 1.54 18.78
CA GLU A 204 -28.65 0.68 17.88
C GLU A 204 -30.12 0.98 18.09
N GLU A 205 -30.79 1.42 17.02
CA GLU A 205 -32.21 1.75 17.04
C GLU A 205 -32.91 0.43 17.33
N SER A 206 -32.94 0.09 18.62
CA SER A 206 -33.48 -1.15 19.14
C SER A 206 -34.92 -1.16 18.69
N GLU A 207 -35.32 -2.26 18.07
CA GLU A 207 -36.70 -2.47 17.63
C GLU A 207 -37.69 -2.21 18.78
N PHE A 208 -37.21 -2.34 20.02
CA PHE A 208 -37.96 -2.09 21.23
C PHE A 208 -37.44 -0.85 21.97
N PRO A 209 -38.32 -0.07 22.62
CA PRO A 209 -37.89 0.96 23.55
C PRO A 209 -37.10 0.34 24.70
N GLU A 210 -36.20 1.12 25.33
CA GLU A 210 -35.35 0.65 26.44
C GLU A 210 -36.15 0.11 27.63
N VAL A 211 -37.37 0.62 27.82
CA VAL A 211 -38.30 0.20 28.85
C VAL A 211 -39.69 0.01 28.23
N LEU A 212 -40.29 -1.15 28.50
CA LEU A 212 -41.69 -1.43 28.18
C LEU A 212 -42.52 -1.37 29.46
N GLY A 213 -43.62 -0.62 29.44
CA GLY A 213 -44.56 -0.51 30.57
C GLY A 213 -45.80 -1.37 30.34
N TYR A 214 -46.24 -2.04 31.39
CA TYR A 214 -47.42 -2.91 31.41
C TYR A 214 -48.34 -2.48 32.54
N GLU A 215 -49.65 -2.43 32.26
CA GLU A 215 -50.67 -1.98 33.21
C GLU A 215 -51.82 -2.99 33.23
N ASP A 216 -51.77 -3.91 34.21
CA ASP A 216 -52.74 -5.00 34.37
C ASP A 216 -52.80 -5.95 33.16
N ASP A 217 -51.67 -6.10 32.46
CA ASP A 217 -51.55 -6.98 31.31
C ASP A 217 -51.47 -8.45 31.74
N PRO A 218 -52.13 -9.39 31.04
CA PRO A 218 -51.98 -10.82 31.29
C PRO A 218 -50.52 -11.23 31.23
N LEU A 219 -50.02 -11.91 32.27
CA LEU A 219 -48.61 -12.29 32.38
C LEU A 219 -48.16 -13.15 31.19
N ILE A 220 -49.07 -13.92 30.60
CA ILE A 220 -48.80 -14.71 29.38
C ILE A 220 -48.35 -13.85 28.19
N ASN A 221 -48.89 -12.63 28.05
CA ASN A 221 -48.50 -11.71 26.97
C ASN A 221 -47.12 -11.13 27.26
N VAL A 222 -46.85 -10.74 28.50
CA VAL A 222 -45.53 -10.24 28.93
C VAL A 222 -44.45 -11.31 28.72
N VAL A 223 -44.78 -12.58 28.97
CA VAL A 223 -43.89 -13.71 28.71
C VAL A 223 -43.62 -13.87 27.21
N ALA A 224 -44.64 -13.78 26.36
CA ALA A 224 -44.45 -13.82 24.90
C ALA A 224 -43.56 -12.68 24.40
N ASP A 225 -43.73 -11.47 24.96
CA ASP A 225 -42.86 -10.33 24.65
C ASP A 225 -41.41 -10.58 25.09
N ILE A 226 -41.19 -11.18 26.27
CA ILE A 226 -39.85 -11.58 26.73
C ILE A 226 -39.22 -12.63 25.79
N GLU A 227 -39.98 -13.65 25.38
CA GLU A 227 -39.50 -14.66 24.43
C GLU A 227 -39.07 -14.02 23.10
N HIS A 228 -39.85 -13.06 22.61
CA HIS A 228 -39.57 -12.35 21.37
C HIS A 228 -38.36 -11.40 21.49
N ILE A 229 -38.33 -10.56 22.52
CA ILE A 229 -37.29 -9.53 22.72
C ILE A 229 -35.92 -10.16 22.94
N PHE A 230 -35.86 -11.27 23.68
CA PHE A 230 -34.59 -11.90 24.06
C PHE A 230 -34.26 -13.18 23.27
N GLU A 231 -35.11 -13.58 22.32
CA GLU A 231 -35.00 -14.84 21.55
C GLU A 231 -34.77 -16.07 22.45
N VAL A 232 -35.57 -16.16 23.52
CA VAL A 232 -35.55 -17.25 24.52
C VAL A 232 -36.84 -18.03 24.49
N THR A 233 -36.83 -19.22 25.09
CA THR A 233 -38.03 -20.05 25.24
C THR A 233 -38.37 -20.21 26.71
N VAL A 234 -39.60 -19.90 27.08
CA VAL A 234 -40.12 -20.08 28.43
C VAL A 234 -40.89 -21.39 28.51
N VAL A 235 -40.61 -22.18 29.53
CA VAL A 235 -41.24 -23.48 29.77
C VAL A 235 -41.99 -23.41 31.10
N GLY A 236 -43.24 -23.87 31.12
CA GLY A 236 -44.11 -23.80 32.29
C GLY A 236 -45.16 -22.69 32.23
N HIS A 237 -45.66 -22.36 31.03
CA HIS A 237 -46.65 -21.29 30.79
C HIS A 237 -47.92 -21.41 31.65
N GLU A 238 -48.28 -22.61 32.09
CA GLU A 238 -49.41 -22.85 33.00
C GLU A 238 -49.27 -22.08 34.32
N LYS A 239 -48.04 -21.74 34.74
CA LYS A 239 -47.77 -20.94 35.94
C LYS A 239 -48.16 -19.48 35.79
N CYS A 240 -48.36 -19.01 34.56
CA CYS A 240 -48.74 -17.65 34.24
C CYS A 240 -50.25 -17.48 34.07
N GLU A 241 -51.04 -18.56 34.09
CA GLU A 241 -52.48 -18.50 33.90
C GLU A 241 -53.18 -17.72 35.02
N GLY A 242 -54.01 -16.74 34.63
CA GLY A 242 -54.79 -15.93 35.56
C GLY A 242 -53.99 -14.87 36.33
N LEU A 243 -52.69 -14.71 36.05
CA LEU A 243 -51.86 -13.65 36.62
C LEU A 243 -51.78 -12.44 35.68
N THR A 244 -51.75 -11.25 36.28
CA THR A 244 -51.47 -10.00 35.57
C THR A 244 -50.18 -9.37 36.08
N TYR A 245 -49.55 -8.56 35.23
CA TYR A 245 -48.33 -7.84 35.52
C TYR A 245 -48.57 -6.34 35.41
N ASN A 246 -48.15 -5.61 36.45
CA ASN A 246 -48.11 -4.15 36.46
C ASN A 246 -46.69 -3.72 36.80
N GLY A 247 -46.02 -3.10 35.84
CA GLY A 247 -44.61 -2.78 36.00
C GLY A 247 -43.91 -2.47 34.70
N THR A 248 -42.59 -2.59 34.73
CA THR A 248 -41.74 -2.23 33.59
C THR A 248 -40.68 -3.29 33.34
N VAL A 249 -40.54 -3.67 32.08
CA VAL A 249 -39.54 -4.61 31.56
C VAL A 249 -38.39 -3.83 30.94
N LEU A 250 -37.15 -4.26 31.24
CA LEU A 250 -35.93 -3.67 30.69
C LEU A 250 -35.49 -4.49 29.48
N THR A 251 -35.70 -3.97 28.27
CA THR A 251 -35.49 -4.74 27.01
C THR A 251 -34.04 -5.08 26.72
N LYS A 252 -33.09 -4.52 27.48
CA LYS A 252 -31.65 -4.76 27.34
C LYS A 252 -31.05 -5.70 28.38
N ASP A 253 -31.80 -6.06 29.43
CA ASP A 253 -31.31 -6.90 30.53
C ASP A 253 -32.31 -8.00 30.85
N LEU A 254 -32.01 -9.21 30.36
CA LEU A 254 -32.83 -10.39 30.58
C LEU A 254 -32.91 -10.73 32.08
N ASN A 255 -31.80 -10.71 32.81
CA ASN A 255 -31.81 -11.15 34.21
C ASN A 255 -32.62 -10.21 35.08
N ALA A 256 -32.42 -8.90 34.93
CA ALA A 256 -33.19 -7.89 35.65
C ALA A 256 -34.69 -7.95 35.29
N THR A 257 -35.00 -8.22 34.02
CA THR A 257 -36.38 -8.41 33.56
C THR A 257 -37.02 -9.63 34.20
N LEU A 258 -36.37 -10.79 34.17
CA LEU A 258 -36.91 -12.02 34.75
C LEU A 258 -37.09 -11.89 36.27
N GLU A 259 -36.12 -11.29 36.97
CA GLU A 259 -36.21 -11.06 38.41
C GLU A 259 -37.39 -10.16 38.75
N LYS A 260 -37.60 -9.10 37.97
CA LYS A 260 -38.69 -8.14 38.22
C LYS A 260 -40.06 -8.70 37.86
N VAL A 261 -40.18 -9.37 36.72
CA VAL A 261 -41.45 -9.94 36.25
C VAL A 261 -41.82 -11.15 37.10
N PHE A 262 -41.00 -12.19 37.13
CA PHE A 262 -41.31 -13.40 37.86
C PHE A 262 -41.20 -13.24 39.37
N GLY A 263 -40.24 -12.46 39.86
CA GLY A 263 -40.11 -12.18 41.29
C GLY A 263 -41.29 -11.39 41.86
N SER A 264 -41.85 -10.43 41.13
CA SER A 264 -43.06 -9.71 41.57
C SER A 264 -44.32 -10.58 41.52
N CYS A 265 -44.39 -11.52 40.58
CA CYS A 265 -45.47 -12.51 40.49
C CYS A 265 -45.27 -13.73 41.43
N GLY A 266 -44.17 -13.78 42.20
CA GLY A 266 -43.86 -14.89 43.11
C GLY A 266 -43.51 -16.21 42.41
N ILE A 267 -43.14 -16.16 41.12
CA ILE A 267 -42.76 -17.31 40.30
C ILE A 267 -41.25 -17.51 40.42
N SER A 268 -40.84 -18.70 40.85
CA SER A 268 -39.42 -19.09 40.80
C SER A 268 -39.06 -19.58 39.41
N TYR A 269 -37.83 -19.34 38.96
CA TYR A 269 -37.39 -19.75 37.63
C TYR A 269 -35.94 -20.22 37.63
N GLN A 270 -35.58 -21.03 36.62
CA GLN A 270 -34.21 -21.46 36.37
C GLN A 270 -33.84 -21.23 34.91
N ILE A 271 -32.70 -20.57 34.68
CA ILE A 271 -32.16 -20.34 33.34
C ILE A 271 -31.28 -21.53 32.94
N ARG A 272 -31.54 -22.12 31.78
CA ARG A 272 -30.74 -23.19 31.16
C ARG A 272 -30.44 -22.84 29.70
N GLY A 273 -29.35 -22.10 29.48
CA GLY A 273 -28.98 -21.65 28.15
C GLY A 273 -30.01 -20.67 27.59
N LYS A 274 -30.74 -21.06 26.54
CA LYS A 274 -31.83 -20.28 25.95
C LYS A 274 -33.22 -20.62 26.51
N GLU A 275 -33.31 -21.57 27.44
CA GLU A 275 -34.56 -21.97 28.07
C GLU A 275 -34.70 -21.37 29.47
N ILE A 276 -35.89 -20.88 29.80
CA ILE A 276 -36.26 -20.39 31.12
C ILE A 276 -37.36 -21.30 31.65
N ILE A 277 -37.08 -22.01 32.73
CA ILE A 277 -38.01 -23.01 33.29
C ILE A 277 -38.67 -22.41 34.53
N LEU A 278 -39.98 -22.23 34.50
CA LEU A 278 -40.78 -21.76 35.63
C LEU A 278 -41.07 -22.92 36.61
N GLN A 279 -40.99 -22.66 37.92
CA GLN A 279 -41.13 -23.66 39.00
C GLN A 279 -42.44 -23.54 39.76
#